data_AF-V4P3Y4-F1
#
_entry.id   AF-V4P3Y4-F1
#
_cell.length_a   1.000
_cell.length_b   1.000
_cell.length_c   1.000
_cell.angle_alpha   90.00
_cell.angle_beta   90.00
_cell.angle_gamma   90.00
#
_symmetry.space_group_name_H-M   'P 1'
#
loop_
_entity.id
_entity.type
_entity.pdbx_description
1 polymer ?
#
loop_
_entity_poly.entity_id
_entity_poly.type
_entity_poly.pdbx_seq_one_letter_code
_entity_poly.pdbx_strand_id
1 'polypeptide(L)'
;MDMLEDYLRAVSRLLPRAKREDIIAELRDEILTRIEARESELGRSLTPDETEALLREFGHPIVVAARYRDEPQYSVGTALYPYWIFAVRFAVILEVAISVLVFFGRVIGGANPGEALGTAIGSGITGMMTLIGFATVAAWIIERKGITIDYFNTWRVRDLRFLDFAAWDWTDVSEWLAPKTHRDRRADRRDHSYDYAYDYRPFAWTYRQSSASRGVAAIVIAVVFILWWTGVLSFGLTPIPVDYAAMHVDPGALAQVDYPALKAALYWPVLAYFLVLAAFGAVVLTYPRGVRVRGLFDMAIGLSELGLAAWVWTASPIAAAVHIDSGPALLTRISAFFEHPMPIPLELAATVFLVLFAFIGLCRALGGLWELISGAPRYWGGC
;
A
#
# COMPACT_ATOMS: atom_id res chain seq x y z
N MET A 1 25.34 -45.04 19.04
CA MET A 1 25.63 -43.63 18.73
C MET A 1 25.18 -42.82 19.93
N ASP A 2 25.99 -41.87 20.37
CA ASP A 2 25.68 -41.01 21.51
C ASP A 2 24.55 -40.03 21.12
N MET A 3 23.42 -40.07 21.83
CA MET A 3 22.25 -39.22 21.53
C MET A 3 22.59 -37.73 21.64
N LEU A 4 23.52 -37.37 22.52
CA LEU A 4 24.01 -36.00 22.64
C LEU A 4 24.69 -35.56 21.33
N GLU A 5 25.54 -36.41 20.77
CA GLU A 5 26.25 -36.11 19.52
C GLU A 5 25.28 -35.96 18.34
N ASP A 6 24.24 -36.79 18.29
CA ASP A 6 23.21 -36.68 17.25
C ASP A 6 22.36 -35.41 17.42
N TYR A 7 22.05 -35.02 18.66
CA TYR A 7 21.37 -33.77 18.99
C TYR A 7 22.21 -32.54 18.60
N LEU A 8 23.48 -32.48 19.03
CA LEU A 8 24.40 -31.40 18.69
C LEU A 8 24.65 -31.32 17.19
N ARG A 9 24.75 -32.46 16.50
CA ARG A 9 24.85 -32.50 15.04
C ARG A 9 23.61 -31.88 14.39
N ALA A 10 22.40 -32.15 14.89
CA ALA A 10 21.18 -31.54 14.39
C ALA A 10 21.16 -30.02 14.62
N VAL A 11 21.56 -29.55 15.80
CA VAL A 11 21.66 -28.11 16.12
C VAL A 11 22.72 -27.43 15.23
N SER A 12 23.89 -28.05 15.05
CA SER A 12 25.02 -27.49 14.28
C SER A 12 24.65 -27.16 12.83
N ARG A 13 23.76 -27.95 12.21
CA ARG A 13 23.29 -27.75 10.83
C ARG A 13 22.48 -26.46 10.67
N LEU A 14 21.91 -25.95 11.76
CA LEU A 14 21.01 -24.79 11.78
C LEU A 14 21.70 -23.50 12.25
N LEU A 15 22.93 -23.59 12.77
CA LEU A 15 23.70 -22.47 13.30
C LEU A 15 24.48 -21.71 12.20
N PRO A 16 24.68 -20.38 12.38
CA PRO A 16 25.58 -19.57 11.55
C PRO A 16 26.99 -20.18 11.48
N ARG A 17 27.54 -20.32 10.27
CA ARG A 17 28.85 -20.99 10.07
C ARG A 17 29.98 -20.37 10.89
N ALA A 18 29.96 -19.05 11.08
CA ALA A 18 31.04 -18.31 11.73
C ALA A 18 31.18 -18.57 13.24
N LYS A 19 30.09 -18.91 13.94
CA LYS A 19 30.07 -19.11 15.41
C LYS A 19 29.69 -20.54 15.79
N ARG A 20 29.56 -21.44 14.81
CA ARG A 20 28.99 -22.78 14.99
C ARG A 20 29.80 -23.61 15.99
N GLU A 21 31.12 -23.62 15.84
CA GLU A 21 31.99 -24.46 16.68
C GLU A 21 31.96 -23.98 18.13
N ASP A 22 32.08 -22.67 18.36
CA ASP A 22 32.00 -22.06 19.68
C ASP A 22 30.66 -22.35 20.37
N ILE A 23 29.54 -22.14 19.66
CA ILE A 23 28.19 -22.39 20.21
C ILE A 23 27.98 -23.88 20.51
N ILE A 24 28.48 -24.79 19.66
CA ILE A 24 28.33 -26.22 19.89
C ILE A 24 29.18 -26.68 21.07
N ALA A 25 30.37 -26.12 21.27
CA ALA A 25 31.17 -26.39 22.46
C ALA A 25 30.44 -25.94 23.72
N GLU A 26 29.90 -24.72 23.74
CA GLU A 26 29.13 -24.18 24.87
C GLU A 26 27.88 -25.04 25.18
N LEU A 27 27.11 -25.39 24.15
CA LEU A 27 25.92 -26.25 24.29
C LEU A 27 26.27 -27.65 24.76
N ARG A 28 27.40 -28.21 24.32
CA ARG A 28 27.88 -29.52 24.79
C ARG A 28 28.16 -29.46 26.28
N ASP A 29 28.93 -28.47 26.72
CA ASP A 29 29.31 -28.32 28.13
C ASP A 29 28.10 -28.08 29.02
N GLU A 30 27.14 -27.26 28.59
CA GLU A 30 25.89 -27.02 29.32
C GLU A 30 25.05 -28.31 29.47
N ILE A 31 24.88 -29.05 28.38
CA ILE A 31 24.08 -30.28 28.39
C ILE A 31 24.77 -31.38 29.21
N LEU A 32 26.09 -31.55 29.07
CA LEU A 32 26.86 -32.50 29.87
C LEU A 32 26.77 -32.15 31.36
N THR A 33 26.86 -30.88 31.72
CA THR A 33 26.69 -30.43 33.11
C THR A 33 25.32 -30.81 33.67
N ARG A 34 24.24 -30.69 32.86
CA ARG A 34 22.89 -31.13 33.27
C ARG A 34 22.76 -32.64 33.40
N ILE A 35 23.38 -33.39 32.49
CA ILE A 35 23.46 -34.86 32.55
C ILE A 35 24.16 -35.28 33.84
N GLU A 36 25.36 -34.76 34.12
CA GLU A 36 26.13 -35.06 35.32
C GLU A 36 25.39 -34.73 36.62
N ALA A 37 24.71 -33.58 36.66
CA ALA A 37 23.88 -33.19 37.81
C ALA A 37 22.77 -34.23 38.06
N ARG A 38 22.12 -34.70 36.99
CA ARG A 38 21.03 -35.68 37.10
C ARG A 38 21.54 -37.08 37.47
N GLU A 39 22.72 -37.47 36.98
CA GLU A 39 23.39 -38.71 37.35
C GLU A 39 23.82 -38.69 38.83
N SER A 40 24.32 -37.56 39.32
CA SER A 40 24.69 -37.38 40.72
C SER A 40 23.48 -37.49 41.66
N GLU A 41 22.32 -36.96 41.26
CA GLU A 41 21.07 -37.08 42.02
C GLU A 41 20.55 -38.53 42.07
N LEU A 42 20.69 -39.27 40.97
CA LEU A 42 20.24 -40.65 40.85
C LEU A 42 21.26 -41.66 41.41
N GLY A 43 22.52 -41.26 41.59
CA GLY A 43 23.62 -42.13 42.00
C GLY A 43 24.00 -43.19 40.96
N ARG A 44 23.61 -43.00 39.70
CA ARG A 44 23.87 -43.90 38.57
C ARG A 44 23.87 -43.13 37.25
N SER A 45 24.40 -43.74 36.19
CA SER A 45 24.30 -43.17 34.84
C SER A 45 22.86 -43.10 34.35
N LEU A 46 22.57 -42.12 33.50
CA LEU A 46 21.27 -41.95 32.85
C LEU A 46 21.00 -43.10 31.87
N THR A 47 19.76 -43.56 31.83
CA THR A 47 19.33 -44.49 30.78
C THR A 47 19.13 -43.73 29.45
N PRO A 48 19.08 -44.43 28.30
CA PRO A 48 18.82 -43.80 27.01
C PRO A 48 17.52 -42.98 26.99
N ASP A 49 16.45 -43.50 27.60
CA ASP A 49 15.15 -42.82 27.64
C ASP A 49 15.19 -41.55 28.53
N GLU A 50 15.93 -41.59 29.63
CA GLU A 50 16.13 -40.41 30.51
C GLU A 50 17.01 -39.35 29.85
N THR A 51 18.01 -39.78 29.08
CA THR A 51 18.86 -38.88 28.28
C THR A 51 18.04 -38.20 27.18
N GLU A 52 17.18 -38.96 26.49
CA GLU A 52 16.26 -38.40 25.49
C GLU A 52 15.27 -37.43 26.13
N ALA A 53 14.72 -37.75 27.30
CA ALA A 53 13.83 -36.84 28.04
C ALA A 53 14.53 -35.53 28.41
N LEU A 54 15.78 -35.59 28.88
CA LEU A 54 16.59 -34.40 29.20
C LEU A 54 16.86 -33.55 27.94
N LEU A 55 17.21 -34.17 26.81
CA LEU A 55 17.42 -33.45 25.55
C LEU A 55 16.12 -32.81 25.02
N ARG A 56 14.97 -33.48 25.20
CA ARG A 56 13.65 -32.91 24.88
C ARG A 56 13.31 -31.72 25.77
N GLU A 57 13.62 -31.79 27.07
CA GLU A 57 13.45 -30.70 28.02
C GLU A 57 14.34 -29.51 27.67
N PHE A 58 15.58 -29.75 27.23
CA PHE A 58 16.48 -28.70 26.75
C PHE A 58 15.90 -27.94 25.55
N GLY A 59 15.22 -28.65 24.65
CA GLY A 59 14.35 -28.08 23.63
C GLY A 59 14.61 -28.62 22.22
N HIS A 60 13.66 -28.39 21.31
CA HIS A 60 13.79 -28.83 19.92
C HIS A 60 15.01 -28.17 19.24
N PRO A 61 15.84 -28.89 18.46
CA PRO A 61 17.05 -28.34 17.83
C PRO A 61 16.83 -27.05 17.03
N ILE A 62 15.67 -26.93 16.35
CA ILE A 62 15.27 -25.72 15.63
C ILE A 62 15.13 -24.52 16.56
N VAL A 63 14.47 -24.70 17.71
CA VAL A 63 14.21 -23.62 18.69
C VAL A 63 15.50 -23.20 19.39
N VAL A 64 16.36 -24.17 19.74
CA VAL A 64 17.66 -23.88 20.35
C VAL A 64 18.56 -23.12 19.39
N ALA A 65 18.70 -23.61 18.15
CA ALA A 65 19.50 -22.93 17.13
C ALA A 65 18.99 -21.53 16.79
N ALA A 66 17.68 -21.30 16.90
CA ALA A 66 17.08 -20.00 16.63
C ALA A 66 17.67 -18.92 17.56
N ARG A 67 17.87 -19.23 18.86
CA ARG A 67 18.37 -18.28 19.87
C ARG A 67 19.72 -17.64 19.53
N TYR A 68 20.52 -18.28 18.67
CA TYR A 68 21.85 -17.82 18.28
C TYR A 68 21.90 -17.18 16.88
N ARG A 69 20.76 -16.92 16.24
CA ARG A 69 20.73 -16.22 14.96
C ARG A 69 20.95 -14.72 15.15
N ASP A 70 21.82 -14.15 14.32
CA ASP A 70 22.08 -12.70 14.29
C ASP A 70 20.93 -11.92 13.59
N GLU A 71 20.10 -12.58 12.77
CA GLU A 71 18.97 -11.95 12.05
C GLU A 71 17.63 -12.08 12.81
N PRO A 72 16.72 -11.08 12.69
CA PRO A 72 15.36 -11.18 13.22
C PRO A 72 14.61 -12.40 12.67
N GLN A 73 13.97 -13.17 13.55
CA GLN A 73 13.21 -14.37 13.18
C GLN A 73 11.76 -14.09 12.79
N TYR A 74 11.27 -12.89 13.06
CA TYR A 74 9.91 -12.45 12.76
C TYR A 74 9.84 -11.75 11.40
N SER A 75 8.75 -11.95 10.67
CA SER A 75 8.53 -11.26 9.39
C SER A 75 8.28 -9.77 9.55
N VAL A 76 7.65 -9.39 10.67
CA VAL A 76 7.37 -8.00 11.04
C VAL A 76 7.77 -7.83 12.50
N GLY A 77 8.73 -6.94 12.78
CA GLY A 77 9.24 -6.74 14.13
C GLY A 77 8.27 -6.03 15.06
N THR A 78 8.49 -6.17 16.37
CA THR A 78 7.63 -5.56 17.40
C THR A 78 7.53 -4.04 17.27
N ALA A 79 8.60 -3.38 16.85
CA ALA A 79 8.61 -1.95 16.60
C ALA A 79 7.80 -1.54 15.36
N LEU A 80 7.81 -2.38 14.30
CA LEU A 80 7.13 -2.11 13.04
C LEU A 80 5.67 -2.60 13.03
N TYR A 81 5.34 -3.57 13.88
CA TYR A 81 4.04 -4.24 13.93
C TYR A 81 2.84 -3.28 14.06
N PRO A 82 2.84 -2.26 14.95
CA PRO A 82 1.72 -1.33 15.06
C PRO A 82 1.42 -0.57 13.77
N TYR A 83 2.45 -0.28 12.98
CA TYR A 83 2.30 0.43 11.70
C TYR A 83 1.87 -0.51 10.59
N TRP A 84 2.39 -1.74 10.57
CA TRP A 84 1.97 -2.76 9.62
C TRP A 84 0.49 -3.12 9.79
N ILE A 85 0.02 -3.36 11.03
CA ILE A 85 -1.39 -3.70 11.28
C ILE A 85 -2.31 -2.53 10.92
N PHE A 86 -1.88 -1.30 11.16
CA PHE A 86 -2.60 -0.11 10.72
C PHE A 86 -2.73 -0.06 9.19
N ALA A 87 -1.64 -0.29 8.46
CA ALA A 87 -1.65 -0.33 7.00
C ALA A 87 -2.56 -1.46 6.46
N VAL A 88 -2.52 -2.64 7.07
CA VAL A 88 -3.38 -3.78 6.71
C VAL A 88 -4.85 -3.43 6.94
N ARG A 89 -5.22 -2.86 8.09
CA ARG A 89 -6.62 -2.44 8.36
C ARG A 89 -7.12 -1.44 7.33
N PHE A 90 -6.30 -0.44 7.01
CA PHE A 90 -6.65 0.55 5.99
C PHE A 90 -6.84 -0.10 4.61
N ALA A 91 -5.94 -1.01 4.22
CA ALA A 91 -6.04 -1.76 2.97
C ALA A 91 -7.32 -2.60 2.90
N VAL A 92 -7.72 -3.24 4.01
CA VAL A 92 -8.97 -3.99 4.11
C VAL A 92 -10.19 -3.09 3.93
N ILE A 93 -10.24 -1.94 4.60
CA ILE A 93 -11.37 -0.99 4.48
C ILE A 93 -11.50 -0.50 3.04
N LEU A 94 -10.37 -0.14 2.43
CA LEU A 94 -10.32 0.28 1.03
C LEU A 94 -10.84 -0.84 0.10
N GLU A 95 -10.42 -2.08 0.32
CA GLU A 95 -10.85 -3.22 -0.48
C GLU A 95 -12.35 -3.52 -0.34
N VAL A 96 -12.89 -3.39 0.88
CA VAL A 96 -14.34 -3.52 1.13
C VAL A 96 -15.09 -2.41 0.38
N ALA A 97 -14.61 -1.15 0.45
CA ALA A 97 -15.23 -0.05 -0.28
C ALA A 97 -15.22 -0.28 -1.79
N ILE A 98 -14.11 -0.76 -2.35
CA ILE A 98 -13.99 -1.14 -3.76
C ILE A 98 -14.96 -2.28 -4.09
N SER A 99 -15.04 -3.30 -3.25
CA SER A 99 -15.94 -4.45 -3.45
C SER A 99 -17.42 -4.03 -3.47
N VAL A 100 -17.80 -3.10 -2.61
CA VAL A 100 -19.15 -2.49 -2.60
C VAL A 100 -19.41 -1.73 -3.90
N LEU A 101 -18.45 -0.92 -4.36
CA LEU A 101 -18.55 -0.21 -5.65
C LEU A 101 -18.68 -1.19 -6.82
N VAL A 102 -17.90 -2.28 -6.82
CA VAL A 102 -17.97 -3.33 -7.85
C VAL A 102 -19.33 -4.03 -7.84
N PHE A 103 -19.85 -4.36 -6.66
CA PHE A 103 -21.18 -4.96 -6.50
C PHE A 103 -22.27 -4.06 -7.09
N PHE A 104 -22.36 -2.80 -6.63
CA PHE A 104 -23.39 -1.88 -7.12
C PHE A 104 -23.21 -1.53 -8.60
N GLY A 105 -21.97 -1.33 -9.05
CA GLY A 105 -21.66 -1.09 -10.46
C GLY A 105 -22.15 -2.22 -11.36
N ARG A 106 -22.01 -3.47 -10.93
CA ARG A 106 -22.53 -4.65 -11.66
C ARG A 106 -24.03 -4.77 -11.63
N VAL A 107 -24.67 -4.54 -10.48
CA VAL A 107 -26.14 -4.59 -10.35
C VAL A 107 -26.78 -3.52 -11.23
N ILE A 108 -26.21 -2.30 -11.25
CA ILE A 108 -26.66 -1.24 -12.16
C ILE A 108 -26.35 -1.61 -13.61
N GLY A 109 -25.22 -2.28 -13.87
CA GLY A 109 -24.84 -2.84 -15.17
C GLY A 109 -25.68 -4.01 -15.68
N GLY A 110 -26.80 -4.33 -15.03
CA GLY A 110 -27.73 -5.40 -15.44
C GLY A 110 -27.34 -6.82 -15.00
N ALA A 111 -26.28 -6.98 -14.21
CA ALA A 111 -25.91 -8.29 -13.68
C ALA A 111 -26.90 -8.77 -12.60
N ASN A 112 -27.12 -10.08 -12.53
CA ASN A 112 -27.95 -10.66 -11.48
C ASN A 112 -27.30 -10.41 -10.10
N PRO A 113 -28.06 -10.01 -9.05
CA PRO A 113 -27.49 -9.69 -7.74
C PRO A 113 -26.64 -10.80 -7.13
N GLY A 114 -27.00 -12.07 -7.34
CA GLY A 114 -26.23 -13.22 -6.85
C GLY A 114 -24.86 -13.35 -7.53
N GLU A 115 -24.78 -13.11 -8.83
CA GLU A 115 -23.53 -13.13 -9.61
C GLU A 115 -22.65 -11.92 -9.26
N ALA A 116 -23.25 -10.74 -9.16
CA ALA A 116 -22.57 -9.52 -8.74
C ALA A 116 -21.96 -9.68 -7.34
N LEU A 117 -22.70 -10.27 -6.40
CA LEU A 117 -22.24 -10.56 -5.06
C LEU A 117 -21.09 -11.58 -5.06
N GLY A 118 -21.25 -12.71 -5.76
CA GLY A 118 -20.20 -13.73 -5.86
C GLY A 118 -18.90 -13.17 -6.44
N THR A 119 -19.01 -12.31 -7.44
CA THR A 119 -17.84 -11.66 -8.06
C THR A 119 -17.21 -10.62 -7.14
N ALA A 120 -18.00 -9.80 -6.45
CA ALA A 120 -17.50 -8.83 -5.48
C ALA A 120 -16.78 -9.50 -4.30
N ILE A 121 -17.32 -10.60 -3.79
CA ILE A 121 -16.67 -11.38 -2.71
C ILE A 121 -15.39 -12.04 -3.23
N GLY A 122 -15.43 -12.72 -4.37
CA GLY A 122 -14.27 -13.42 -4.92
C GLY A 122 -13.11 -12.47 -5.26
N SER A 123 -13.43 -11.32 -5.86
CA SER A 123 -12.46 -10.27 -6.14
C SER A 123 -11.93 -9.63 -4.87
N GLY A 124 -12.81 -9.26 -3.93
CA GLY A 124 -12.45 -8.66 -2.65
C GLY A 124 -11.54 -9.53 -1.79
N ILE A 125 -11.79 -10.84 -1.70
CA ILE A 125 -10.91 -11.77 -0.97
C ILE A 125 -9.53 -11.82 -1.63
N THR A 126 -9.48 -11.93 -2.96
CA THR A 126 -8.22 -11.99 -3.71
C THR A 126 -7.42 -10.69 -3.54
N GLY A 127 -8.09 -9.54 -3.64
CA GLY A 127 -7.49 -8.22 -3.42
C GLY A 127 -6.99 -8.03 -2.00
N MET A 128 -7.78 -8.42 -1.00
CA MET A 128 -7.39 -8.38 0.41
C MET A 128 -6.13 -9.21 0.68
N MET A 129 -6.11 -10.49 0.27
CA MET A 129 -4.95 -11.37 0.46
C MET A 129 -3.70 -10.79 -0.22
N THR A 130 -3.87 -10.23 -1.41
CA THR A 130 -2.80 -9.56 -2.15
C THR A 130 -2.23 -8.37 -1.38
N LEU A 131 -3.09 -7.47 -0.92
CA LEU A 131 -2.68 -6.26 -0.18
C LEU A 131 -1.98 -6.61 1.13
N ILE A 132 -2.49 -7.58 1.88
CA ILE A 132 -1.85 -8.09 3.10
C ILE A 132 -0.47 -8.69 2.77
N GLY A 133 -0.37 -9.46 1.69
CA GLY A 133 0.89 -10.03 1.21
C GLY A 133 1.93 -8.95 0.91
N PHE A 134 1.57 -7.93 0.14
CA PHE A 134 2.48 -6.81 -0.16
C PHE A 134 2.85 -6.00 1.08
N ALA A 135 1.90 -5.71 1.96
CA ALA A 135 2.18 -5.01 3.21
C ALA A 135 3.18 -5.80 4.08
N THR A 136 3.03 -7.12 4.13
CA THR A 136 3.93 -8.03 4.87
C THR A 136 5.31 -8.09 4.24
N VAL A 137 5.42 -8.20 2.91
CA VAL A 137 6.70 -8.17 2.19
C VAL A 137 7.40 -6.83 2.39
N ALA A 138 6.68 -5.71 2.29
CA ALA A 138 7.23 -4.39 2.52
C ALA A 138 7.79 -4.25 3.95
N ALA A 139 7.01 -4.68 4.96
CA ALA A 139 7.44 -4.67 6.35
C ALA A 139 8.68 -5.55 6.57
N TRP A 140 8.71 -6.74 5.97
CA TRP A 140 9.86 -7.64 6.01
C TRP A 140 11.13 -7.04 5.39
N ILE A 141 11.01 -6.34 4.25
CA ILE A 141 12.15 -5.63 3.63
C ILE A 141 12.65 -4.51 4.54
N ILE A 142 11.74 -3.71 5.11
CA ILE A 142 12.07 -2.60 6.01
C ILE A 142 12.85 -3.13 7.23
N GLU A 143 12.35 -4.20 7.84
CA GLU A 143 12.96 -4.85 9.00
C GLU A 143 14.36 -5.40 8.66
N ARG A 144 14.49 -6.15 7.56
CA ARG A 144 15.77 -6.75 7.14
C ARG A 144 16.83 -5.74 6.73
N LYS A 145 16.43 -4.61 6.17
CA LYS A 145 17.37 -3.56 5.72
C LYS A 145 17.66 -2.53 6.81
N GLY A 146 17.04 -2.64 7.98
CA GLY A 146 17.20 -1.67 9.06
C GLY A 146 16.82 -0.26 8.63
N ILE A 147 15.83 -0.14 7.72
CA ILE A 147 15.41 1.16 7.20
C ILE A 147 14.67 1.87 8.33
N THR A 148 15.35 2.83 8.97
CA THR A 148 14.74 3.66 9.99
C THR A 148 13.76 4.63 9.32
N ILE A 149 12.46 4.41 9.51
CA ILE A 149 11.43 5.33 9.04
C ILE A 149 11.43 6.53 9.98
N ASP A 150 11.97 7.65 9.51
CA ASP A 150 12.11 8.92 10.27
C ASP A 150 10.80 9.40 10.91
N TYR A 151 9.65 9.03 10.33
CA TYR A 151 8.31 9.29 10.86
C TYR A 151 8.15 8.85 12.33
N PHE A 152 8.78 7.74 12.73
CA PHE A 152 8.70 7.22 14.11
C PHE A 152 9.32 8.16 15.14
N ASN A 153 10.25 9.03 14.72
CA ASN A 153 10.97 9.94 15.60
C ASN A 153 10.56 11.42 15.40
N THR A 154 9.85 11.75 14.31
CA THR A 154 9.51 13.14 13.95
C THR A 154 8.02 13.46 13.98
N TRP A 155 7.20 12.60 14.58
CA TRP A 155 5.75 12.81 14.66
C TRP A 155 5.42 14.05 15.50
N ARG A 156 4.35 14.77 15.11
CA ARG A 156 3.87 15.96 15.81
C ARG A 156 2.47 15.69 16.33
N VAL A 157 2.18 16.15 17.56
CA VAL A 157 0.88 15.93 18.23
C VAL A 157 -0.30 16.42 17.37
N ARG A 158 -0.14 17.53 16.65
CA ARG A 158 -1.18 18.10 15.75
C ARG A 158 -1.52 17.19 14.57
N ASP A 159 -0.58 16.31 14.21
CA ASP A 159 -0.69 15.40 13.07
C ASP A 159 -1.22 14.02 13.52
N LEU A 160 -1.60 13.81 14.80
CA LEU A 160 -2.12 12.52 15.29
C LEU A 160 -3.59 12.27 14.95
N ARG A 161 -4.33 13.27 14.45
CA ARG A 161 -5.78 13.17 14.21
C ARG A 161 -6.19 12.18 13.11
N PHE A 162 -5.28 11.80 12.20
CA PHE A 162 -5.59 10.72 11.25
C PHE A 162 -5.69 9.35 11.94
N LEU A 163 -5.17 9.22 13.17
CA LEU A 163 -5.30 8.00 13.98
C LEU A 163 -6.73 7.79 14.48
N ASP A 164 -7.59 8.82 14.48
CA ASP A 164 -9.01 8.66 14.80
C ASP A 164 -9.71 7.73 13.78
N PHE A 165 -9.22 7.72 12.53
CA PHE A 165 -9.67 6.78 11.49
C PHE A 165 -9.02 5.39 11.65
N ALA A 166 -7.87 5.31 12.31
CA ALA A 166 -7.07 4.10 12.55
C ALA A 166 -7.53 3.27 13.75
N ALA A 167 -8.08 3.96 14.75
CA ALA A 167 -8.48 3.42 16.04
C ALA A 167 -9.78 2.60 15.94
N TRP A 168 -10.40 2.55 14.77
CA TRP A 168 -11.60 1.76 14.50
C TRP A 168 -11.36 0.28 14.87
N ASP A 169 -11.93 -0.13 15.99
CA ASP A 169 -11.92 -1.51 16.47
C ASP A 169 -13.16 -2.26 15.94
N TRP A 170 -13.09 -3.59 15.89
CA TRP A 170 -14.24 -4.42 15.51
C TRP A 170 -15.45 -4.21 16.43
N THR A 171 -15.19 -3.73 17.65
CA THR A 171 -16.20 -3.27 18.60
C THR A 171 -16.96 -2.04 18.08
N ASP A 172 -16.28 -1.02 17.56
CA ASP A 172 -16.91 0.18 16.96
C ASP A 172 -17.81 -0.18 15.76
N VAL A 173 -17.38 -1.13 14.92
CA VAL A 173 -18.20 -1.62 13.80
C VAL A 173 -19.45 -2.32 14.31
N SER A 174 -19.28 -3.17 15.32
CA SER A 174 -20.38 -3.92 15.92
C SER A 174 -21.39 -2.99 16.61
N GLU A 175 -20.92 -1.91 17.25
CA GLU A 175 -21.75 -0.87 17.85
C GLU A 175 -22.44 0.02 16.80
N TRP A 176 -21.76 0.31 15.68
CA TRP A 176 -22.36 1.02 14.56
C TRP A 176 -23.46 0.21 13.87
N LEU A 177 -23.27 -1.10 13.73
CA LEU A 177 -24.25 -2.04 13.16
C LEU A 177 -25.34 -2.44 14.16
N ALA A 178 -25.15 -2.19 15.46
CA ALA A 178 -26.16 -2.49 16.46
C ALA A 178 -27.40 -1.62 16.25
N PRO A 179 -28.62 -2.18 16.30
CA PRO A 179 -29.84 -1.40 16.14
C PRO A 179 -30.00 -0.39 17.29
N LYS A 180 -29.65 0.88 17.04
CA LYS A 180 -29.77 1.98 18.02
C LYS A 180 -31.24 2.31 18.30
N THR A 181 -31.63 2.31 19.58
CA THR A 181 -32.96 2.73 20.01
C THR A 181 -33.10 4.26 20.02
N HIS A 182 -34.33 4.79 20.10
CA HIS A 182 -34.57 6.24 20.20
C HIS A 182 -33.92 6.89 21.44
N ARG A 183 -33.67 6.12 22.50
CA ARG A 183 -33.02 6.59 23.73
C ARG A 183 -31.51 6.76 23.52
N ASP A 184 -30.89 5.81 22.82
CA ASP A 184 -29.46 5.83 22.49
C ASP A 184 -29.12 7.01 21.57
N ARG A 185 -29.96 7.25 20.55
CA ARG A 185 -29.82 8.41 19.64
C ARG A 185 -29.89 9.76 20.35
N ARG A 186 -30.58 9.85 21.51
CA ARG A 186 -30.70 11.08 22.30
C ARG A 186 -29.52 11.29 23.25
N ALA A 187 -28.89 10.22 23.72
CA ALA A 187 -27.69 10.26 24.55
C ALA A 187 -26.46 10.63 23.70
N ASP A 188 -26.31 9.98 22.54
CA ASP A 188 -25.24 10.22 21.55
C ASP A 188 -25.20 11.70 21.10
N ARG A 189 -26.39 12.27 20.86
CA ARG A 189 -26.54 13.69 20.48
C ARG A 189 -26.20 14.68 21.60
N ARG A 190 -26.23 14.25 22.88
CA ARG A 190 -25.84 15.09 24.02
C ARG A 190 -24.33 15.04 24.25
N ASP A 191 -23.70 13.87 24.14
CA ASP A 191 -22.24 13.75 24.29
C ASP A 191 -21.48 14.44 23.16
N HIS A 192 -21.94 14.32 21.92
CA HIS A 192 -21.32 15.01 20.77
C HIS A 192 -21.42 16.55 20.83
N SER A 193 -22.23 17.11 21.74
CA SER A 193 -22.40 18.57 21.84
C SER A 193 -21.23 19.29 22.53
N TYR A 194 -20.33 18.54 23.18
CA TYR A 194 -19.20 19.11 23.92
C TYR A 194 -17.84 19.05 23.21
N ASP A 195 -17.69 18.38 22.05
CA ASP A 195 -16.34 18.05 21.54
C ASP A 195 -15.98 18.45 20.10
N TYR A 196 -16.84 19.16 19.34
CA TYR A 196 -16.49 19.49 17.94
C TYR A 196 -16.85 20.91 17.52
N ALA A 197 -16.08 21.87 18.02
CA ALA A 197 -15.97 23.22 17.46
C ALA A 197 -14.52 23.53 17.05
N TYR A 198 -13.97 22.76 16.12
CA TYR A 198 -12.73 23.13 15.42
C TYR A 198 -12.91 22.98 13.90
N ASP A 199 -12.92 24.14 13.25
CA ASP A 199 -12.65 24.45 11.83
C ASP A 199 -12.53 23.24 10.89
N TYR A 200 -13.64 22.90 10.20
CA TYR A 200 -13.65 21.95 9.10
C TYR A 200 -12.85 22.52 7.92
N ARG A 201 -11.62 22.08 7.76
CA ARG A 201 -10.88 22.22 6.49
C ARG A 201 -10.78 20.86 5.80
N PRO A 202 -11.08 20.78 4.49
CA PRO A 202 -11.14 19.52 3.78
C PRO A 202 -9.78 18.81 3.79
N PHE A 203 -9.85 17.49 3.97
CA PHE A 203 -8.78 16.50 4.00
C PHE A 203 -7.73 16.74 2.89
N ALA A 204 -6.63 17.44 3.23
CA ALA A 204 -5.51 17.68 2.34
C ALA A 204 -4.43 16.62 2.58
N TRP A 205 -4.13 15.81 1.55
CA TRP A 205 -3.13 14.73 1.51
C TRP A 205 -1.65 15.16 1.69
N THR A 206 -1.36 16.21 2.45
CA THR A 206 -0.07 16.88 2.40
C THR A 206 0.72 16.79 3.69
N TYR A 207 1.30 15.61 3.89
CA TYR A 207 2.39 15.41 4.83
C TYR A 207 3.71 15.92 4.26
N ARG A 208 4.50 16.60 5.09
CA ARG A 208 5.94 16.77 4.90
C ARG A 208 6.61 15.41 5.14
N GLN A 209 6.39 14.47 4.23
CA GLN A 209 6.98 13.14 4.29
C GLN A 209 8.51 13.28 4.31
N SER A 210 9.18 12.56 5.21
CA SER A 210 10.63 12.42 5.14
C SER A 210 11.01 11.90 3.75
N SER A 211 12.14 12.35 3.22
CA SER A 211 12.55 11.98 1.86
C SER A 211 12.62 10.47 1.66
N ALA A 212 13.06 9.74 2.68
CA ALA A 212 13.09 8.28 2.68
C ALA A 212 11.70 7.64 2.50
N SER A 213 10.66 8.12 3.20
CA SER A 213 9.31 7.53 3.11
C SER A 213 8.64 7.81 1.77
N ARG A 214 8.91 8.97 1.14
CA ARG A 214 8.54 9.24 -0.26
C ARG A 214 9.19 8.25 -1.22
N GLY A 215 10.48 7.96 -1.02
CA GLY A 215 11.23 7.02 -1.84
C GLY A 215 10.65 5.60 -1.77
N VAL A 216 10.42 5.09 -0.55
CA VAL A 216 9.77 3.77 -0.34
C VAL A 216 8.38 3.74 -0.97
N ALA A 217 7.54 4.75 -0.70
CA ALA A 217 6.18 4.80 -1.23
C ALA A 217 6.17 4.81 -2.77
N ALA A 218 7.05 5.59 -3.40
CA ALA A 218 7.17 5.63 -4.86
C ALA A 218 7.58 4.27 -5.44
N ILE A 219 8.54 3.57 -4.83
CA ILE A 219 8.93 2.21 -5.25
C ILE A 219 7.75 1.25 -5.10
N VAL A 220 7.10 1.22 -3.94
CA VAL A 220 6.02 0.27 -3.67
C VAL A 220 4.87 0.50 -4.64
N ILE A 221 4.41 1.75 -4.80
CA ILE A 221 3.34 2.11 -5.74
C ILE A 221 3.74 1.71 -7.16
N ALA A 222 4.96 2.04 -7.59
CA ALA A 222 5.42 1.73 -8.94
C ALA A 222 5.51 0.23 -9.19
N VAL A 223 6.09 -0.54 -8.28
CA VAL A 223 6.22 -1.99 -8.41
C VAL A 223 4.86 -2.66 -8.43
N VAL A 224 3.97 -2.31 -7.50
CA VAL A 224 2.61 -2.85 -7.44
C VAL A 224 1.85 -2.52 -8.73
N PHE A 225 1.93 -1.27 -9.20
CA PHE A 225 1.30 -0.87 -10.45
C PHE A 225 1.88 -1.60 -11.66
N ILE A 226 3.21 -1.75 -11.78
CA ILE A 226 3.86 -2.49 -12.88
C ILE A 226 3.40 -3.94 -12.90
N LEU A 227 3.40 -4.61 -11.74
CA LEU A 227 2.97 -5.99 -11.64
C LEU A 227 1.50 -6.12 -12.05
N TRP A 228 0.65 -5.16 -11.64
CA TRP A 228 -0.75 -5.13 -12.05
C TRP A 228 -0.93 -4.85 -13.55
N TRP A 229 -0.26 -3.84 -14.07
CA TRP A 229 -0.36 -3.38 -15.46
C TRP A 229 0.11 -4.45 -16.46
N THR A 230 1.12 -5.22 -16.08
CA THR A 230 1.65 -6.35 -16.87
C THR A 230 0.82 -7.62 -16.76
N GLY A 231 -0.15 -7.67 -15.83
CA GLY A 231 -0.98 -8.83 -15.56
C GLY A 231 -0.30 -9.91 -14.70
N VAL A 232 0.91 -9.66 -14.19
CA VAL A 232 1.59 -10.53 -13.21
C VAL A 232 0.85 -10.52 -11.88
N LEU A 233 0.24 -9.38 -11.53
CA LEU A 233 -0.61 -9.20 -10.37
C LEU A 233 -2.05 -8.91 -10.80
N SER A 234 -3.02 -9.57 -10.16
CA SER A 234 -4.44 -9.27 -10.36
C SER A 234 -5.11 -9.03 -9.03
N PHE A 235 -5.74 -7.87 -8.85
CA PHE A 235 -6.57 -7.58 -7.67
C PHE A 235 -7.95 -8.24 -7.74
N GLY A 236 -8.12 -9.26 -8.61
CA GLY A 236 -9.42 -9.88 -8.86
C GLY A 236 -10.47 -8.93 -9.48
N LEU A 237 -10.13 -7.67 -9.79
CA LEU A 237 -11.01 -6.71 -10.43
C LEU A 237 -11.40 -7.20 -11.82
N THR A 238 -12.54 -7.87 -11.90
CA THR A 238 -13.14 -8.29 -13.15
C THR A 238 -13.83 -7.08 -13.80
N PRO A 239 -13.64 -6.82 -15.11
CA PRO A 239 -14.27 -5.70 -15.79
C PRO A 239 -15.77 -5.66 -15.52
N ILE A 240 -16.27 -4.54 -15.00
CA ILE A 240 -17.69 -4.32 -14.80
C ILE A 240 -18.28 -4.01 -16.18
N PRO A 241 -19.24 -4.80 -16.71
CA PRO A 241 -19.99 -4.38 -17.89
C PRO A 241 -20.75 -3.11 -17.53
N VAL A 242 -20.39 -1.99 -18.15
CA VAL A 242 -21.00 -0.69 -17.88
C VAL A 242 -22.24 -0.56 -18.75
N ASP A 243 -23.42 -0.72 -18.16
CA ASP A 243 -24.68 -0.34 -18.80
C ASP A 243 -24.91 1.16 -18.64
N TYR A 244 -24.44 1.92 -19.63
CA TYR A 244 -24.56 3.37 -19.67
C TYR A 244 -26.03 3.83 -19.63
N ALA A 245 -26.96 3.04 -20.19
CA ALA A 245 -28.38 3.36 -20.21
C ALA A 245 -28.99 3.29 -18.80
N ALA A 246 -28.60 2.29 -17.99
CA ALA A 246 -29.06 2.17 -16.60
C ALA A 246 -28.49 3.26 -15.68
N MET A 247 -27.27 3.74 -15.96
CA MET A 247 -26.61 4.78 -15.15
C MET A 247 -27.08 6.21 -15.44
N HIS A 248 -27.97 6.42 -16.42
CA HIS A 248 -28.25 7.75 -16.96
C HIS A 248 -26.92 8.47 -17.28
N VAL A 249 -26.07 7.80 -18.05
CA VAL A 249 -24.80 8.36 -18.50
C VAL A 249 -24.80 8.20 -20.01
N ASP A 250 -24.61 9.30 -20.76
CA ASP A 250 -24.47 9.23 -22.21
C ASP A 250 -22.98 9.09 -22.55
N PRO A 251 -22.55 7.93 -23.10
CA PRO A 251 -21.16 7.71 -23.46
C PRO A 251 -20.76 8.44 -24.74
N GLY A 252 -21.71 8.94 -25.55
CA GLY A 252 -21.42 9.70 -26.77
C GLY A 252 -20.37 9.05 -27.68
N ALA A 253 -19.45 9.86 -28.21
CA ALA A 253 -18.31 9.44 -29.01
C ALA A 253 -17.34 8.51 -28.27
N LEU A 254 -17.33 8.52 -26.92
CA LEU A 254 -16.50 7.60 -26.13
C LEU A 254 -17.02 6.16 -26.20
N ALA A 255 -18.28 5.92 -26.58
CA ALA A 255 -18.80 4.57 -26.79
C ALA A 255 -18.12 3.84 -27.97
N GLN A 256 -17.69 4.60 -28.98
CA GLN A 256 -17.13 4.08 -30.24
C GLN A 256 -15.60 3.98 -30.22
N VAL A 257 -14.98 4.26 -29.08
CA VAL A 257 -13.52 4.23 -28.92
C VAL A 257 -13.02 2.80 -28.87
N ASP A 258 -11.97 2.52 -29.62
CA ASP A 258 -11.19 1.29 -29.50
C ASP A 258 -10.30 1.34 -28.24
N TYR A 259 -10.89 1.00 -27.09
CA TYR A 259 -10.19 0.92 -25.80
C TYR A 259 -9.03 -0.08 -25.79
N PRO A 260 -9.12 -1.26 -26.44
CA PRO A 260 -7.95 -2.13 -26.64
C PRO A 260 -6.78 -1.45 -27.37
N ALA A 261 -7.03 -0.74 -28.47
CA ALA A 261 -5.98 -0.01 -29.18
C ALA A 261 -5.40 1.13 -28.34
N LEU A 262 -6.24 1.84 -27.58
CA LEU A 262 -5.79 2.85 -26.60
C LEU A 262 -4.87 2.23 -25.54
N LYS A 263 -5.25 1.08 -24.97
CA LYS A 263 -4.43 0.35 -23.99
C LYS A 263 -3.11 -0.10 -24.60
N ALA A 264 -3.12 -0.62 -25.82
CA ALA A 264 -1.92 -1.05 -26.53
C ALA A 264 -0.95 0.11 -26.77
N ALA A 265 -1.46 1.27 -27.19
CA ALA A 265 -0.66 2.48 -27.39
C ALA A 265 -0.07 3.02 -26.07
N LEU A 266 -0.83 2.94 -24.97
CA LEU A 266 -0.40 3.39 -23.65
C LEU A 266 0.50 2.39 -22.91
N TYR A 267 0.54 1.13 -23.34
CA TYR A 267 1.20 0.05 -22.61
C TYR A 267 2.65 0.37 -22.27
N TRP A 268 3.46 0.69 -23.28
CA TRP A 268 4.90 0.98 -23.11
C TRP A 268 5.18 2.33 -22.43
N PRO A 269 4.53 3.45 -22.82
CA PRO A 269 4.72 4.73 -22.14
C PRO A 269 4.39 4.68 -20.65
N VAL A 270 3.28 4.04 -20.28
CA VAL A 270 2.87 3.87 -18.88
C VAL A 270 3.89 3.00 -18.14
N LEU A 271 4.30 1.88 -18.73
CA LEU A 271 5.30 1.00 -18.10
C LEU A 271 6.64 1.72 -17.89
N ALA A 272 7.12 2.48 -18.88
CA ALA A 272 8.35 3.26 -18.78
C ALA A 272 8.25 4.33 -17.69
N TYR A 273 7.12 5.05 -17.61
CA TYR A 273 6.88 6.04 -16.57
C TYR A 273 6.98 5.44 -15.16
N PHE A 274 6.33 4.30 -14.91
CA PHE A 274 6.38 3.66 -13.60
C PHE A 274 7.75 3.02 -13.30
N LEU A 275 8.49 2.52 -14.30
CA LEU A 275 9.87 2.09 -14.10
C LEU A 275 10.79 3.24 -13.67
N VAL A 276 10.63 4.42 -14.30
CA VAL A 276 11.35 5.64 -13.92
C VAL A 276 10.95 6.08 -12.50
N LEU A 277 9.67 5.97 -12.13
CA LEU A 277 9.19 6.27 -10.79
C LEU A 277 9.79 5.32 -9.73
N ALA A 278 9.93 4.03 -10.02
CA ALA A 278 10.60 3.07 -9.13
C ALA A 278 12.09 3.40 -8.98
N ALA A 279 12.79 3.66 -10.10
CA ALA A 279 14.19 4.05 -10.09
C ALA A 279 14.40 5.36 -9.31
N PHE A 280 13.50 6.33 -9.45
CA PHE A 280 13.49 7.56 -8.67
C PHE A 280 13.41 7.27 -7.18
N GLY A 281 12.43 6.46 -6.75
CA GLY A 281 12.27 6.13 -5.35
C GLY A 281 13.54 5.49 -4.76
N ALA A 282 14.26 4.68 -5.55
CA ALA A 282 15.57 4.14 -5.17
C ALA A 282 16.65 5.22 -5.05
N VAL A 283 16.70 6.18 -5.98
CA VAL A 283 17.61 7.32 -5.92
C VAL A 283 17.33 8.20 -4.69
N VAL A 284 16.07 8.45 -4.36
CA VAL A 284 15.68 9.23 -3.17
C VAL A 284 16.09 8.51 -1.87
N LEU A 285 15.97 7.19 -1.82
CA LEU A 285 16.47 6.40 -0.70
C LEU A 285 17.98 6.49 -0.54
N THR A 286 18.71 6.55 -1.66
CA THR A 286 20.17 6.64 -1.67
C THR A 286 20.65 8.05 -1.32
N TYR A 287 19.91 9.10 -1.73
CA TYR A 287 20.27 10.50 -1.56
C TYR A 287 19.14 11.34 -0.92
N PRO A 288 18.82 11.12 0.37
CA PRO A 288 17.64 11.70 1.02
C PRO A 288 17.66 13.24 1.14
N ARG A 289 18.82 13.89 1.07
CA ARG A 289 18.96 15.36 1.18
C ARG A 289 19.03 16.09 -0.17
N GLY A 290 18.96 15.38 -1.29
CA GLY A 290 19.10 15.96 -2.63
C GLY A 290 17.84 16.71 -3.10
N VAL A 291 17.65 17.96 -2.71
CA VAL A 291 16.51 18.80 -3.16
C VAL A 291 16.50 18.99 -4.68
N ARG A 292 17.67 19.22 -5.28
CA ARG A 292 17.78 19.40 -6.74
C ARG A 292 17.45 18.13 -7.53
N VAL A 293 17.89 16.98 -7.01
CA VAL A 293 17.57 15.67 -7.61
C VAL A 293 16.07 15.46 -7.56
N ARG A 294 15.41 15.77 -6.45
CA ARG A 294 13.95 15.71 -6.35
C ARG A 294 13.25 16.63 -7.35
N GLY A 295 13.69 17.89 -7.43
CA GLY A 295 13.16 18.86 -8.39
C GLY A 295 13.24 18.39 -9.84
N LEU A 296 14.38 17.78 -10.23
CA LEU A 296 14.55 17.21 -11.58
C LEU A 296 13.49 16.15 -11.90
N PHE A 297 13.17 15.28 -10.94
CA PHE A 297 12.19 14.21 -11.15
C PHE A 297 10.74 14.71 -11.10
N ASP A 298 10.41 15.62 -10.18
CA ASP A 298 9.08 16.25 -10.19
C ASP A 298 8.87 17.01 -11.51
N MET A 299 9.92 17.65 -12.04
CA MET A 299 9.92 18.27 -13.36
C MET A 299 9.68 17.24 -14.48
N ALA A 300 10.44 16.14 -14.50
CA ALA A 300 10.30 15.09 -15.50
C ALA A 300 8.92 14.42 -15.48
N ILE A 301 8.35 14.20 -14.29
CA ILE A 301 6.99 13.67 -14.13
C ILE A 301 5.97 14.66 -14.69
N GLY A 302 6.04 15.93 -14.30
CA GLY A 302 5.10 16.95 -14.80
C GLY A 302 5.18 17.11 -16.32
N LEU A 303 6.38 17.08 -16.90
CA LEU A 303 6.57 17.09 -18.36
C LEU A 303 6.02 15.83 -19.03
N SER A 304 6.12 14.67 -18.39
CA SER A 304 5.54 13.43 -18.89
C SER A 304 4.01 13.47 -18.88
N GLU A 305 3.41 14.03 -17.81
CA GLU A 305 1.97 14.26 -17.70
C GLU A 305 1.48 15.22 -18.80
N LEU A 306 2.21 16.31 -19.06
CA LEU A 306 1.93 17.23 -20.15
C LEU A 306 2.04 16.57 -21.53
N GLY A 307 3.10 15.79 -21.76
CA GLY A 307 3.28 15.06 -23.01
C GLY A 307 2.17 14.03 -23.24
N LEU A 308 1.76 13.30 -22.20
CA LEU A 308 0.64 12.38 -22.25
C LEU A 308 -0.67 13.13 -22.54
N ALA A 309 -0.92 14.25 -21.87
CA ALA A 309 -2.12 15.05 -22.10
C ALA A 309 -2.18 15.57 -23.55
N ALA A 310 -1.04 16.06 -24.07
CA ALA A 310 -0.94 16.52 -25.45
C ALA A 310 -1.15 15.37 -26.46
N TRP A 311 -0.62 14.18 -26.19
CA TRP A 311 -0.87 13.00 -27.03
C TRP A 311 -2.35 12.58 -26.99
N VAL A 312 -2.96 12.56 -25.80
CA VAL A 312 -4.39 12.29 -25.65
C VAL A 312 -5.22 13.29 -26.46
N TRP A 313 -4.85 14.57 -26.40
CA TRP A 313 -5.53 15.66 -27.11
C TRP A 313 -5.42 15.59 -28.64
N THR A 314 -4.34 15.01 -29.19
CA THR A 314 -4.01 15.16 -30.62
C THR A 314 -3.97 13.85 -31.40
N ALA A 315 -3.51 12.76 -30.81
CA ALA A 315 -3.12 11.56 -31.54
C ALA A 315 -3.71 10.26 -30.97
N SER A 316 -4.37 10.32 -29.81
CA SER A 316 -4.96 9.13 -29.20
C SER A 316 -6.28 8.69 -29.86
N PRO A 317 -6.69 7.42 -29.70
CA PRO A 317 -8.01 6.94 -30.11
C PRO A 317 -9.19 7.71 -29.51
N ILE A 318 -8.99 8.43 -28.40
CA ILE A 318 -10.01 9.28 -27.77
C ILE A 318 -9.89 10.75 -28.17
N ALA A 319 -8.90 11.13 -28.99
CA ALA A 319 -8.67 12.51 -29.39
C ALA A 319 -9.91 13.09 -30.07
N ALA A 320 -10.56 12.34 -30.96
CA ALA A 320 -11.78 12.82 -31.63
C ALA A 320 -12.93 13.16 -30.66
N ALA A 321 -13.01 12.49 -29.51
CA ALA A 321 -14.03 12.77 -28.50
C ALA A 321 -13.66 13.97 -27.61
N VAL A 322 -12.38 14.25 -27.39
CA VAL A 322 -11.91 15.22 -26.40
C VAL A 322 -11.35 16.51 -27.02
N HIS A 323 -10.85 16.44 -28.25
CA HIS A 323 -10.23 17.56 -28.97
C HIS A 323 -11.23 18.67 -29.25
N ILE A 324 -10.75 19.92 -29.16
CA ILE A 324 -11.50 21.12 -29.47
C ILE A 324 -10.58 22.09 -30.23
N ASP A 325 -11.04 22.55 -31.38
CA ASP A 325 -10.22 23.37 -32.28
C ASP A 325 -10.05 24.83 -31.83
N SER A 326 -10.81 25.30 -30.82
CA SER A 326 -10.80 26.70 -30.40
C SER A 326 -11.02 26.94 -28.91
N GLY A 327 -10.37 27.98 -28.37
CA GLY A 327 -10.48 28.40 -26.97
C GLY A 327 -11.91 28.78 -26.52
N PRO A 328 -12.71 29.51 -27.32
CA PRO A 328 -14.11 29.77 -27.00
C PRO A 328 -14.96 28.50 -26.91
N ALA A 329 -14.76 27.54 -27.82
CA ALA A 329 -15.46 26.26 -27.77
C ALA A 329 -15.06 25.43 -26.53
N LEU A 330 -13.81 25.55 -26.07
CA LEU A 330 -13.37 24.94 -24.80
C LEU A 330 -14.11 25.54 -23.60
N LEU A 331 -14.24 26.87 -23.54
CA LEU A 331 -14.97 27.54 -22.46
C LEU A 331 -16.46 27.15 -22.45
N THR A 332 -17.08 27.08 -23.62
CA THR A 332 -18.46 26.61 -23.77
C THR A 332 -18.63 25.15 -23.33
N ARG A 333 -17.65 24.28 -23.61
CA ARG A 333 -17.69 22.87 -23.18
C ARG A 333 -17.53 22.73 -21.68
N ILE A 334 -16.66 23.54 -21.07
CA ILE A 334 -16.47 23.59 -19.62
C ILE A 334 -17.72 24.15 -18.94
N SER A 335 -18.32 25.23 -19.44
CA SER A 335 -19.56 25.78 -18.86
C SER A 335 -20.70 24.79 -18.98
N ALA A 336 -20.85 24.12 -20.14
CA ALA A 336 -21.85 23.08 -20.35
C ALA A 336 -21.72 21.95 -19.31
N PHE A 337 -20.49 21.51 -18.98
CA PHE A 337 -20.26 20.51 -17.93
C PHE A 337 -20.86 20.93 -16.57
N PHE A 338 -20.76 22.20 -16.21
CA PHE A 338 -21.30 22.73 -14.95
C PHE A 338 -22.80 23.07 -15.01
N GLU A 339 -23.37 23.24 -16.20
CA GLU A 339 -24.76 23.66 -16.42
C GLU A 339 -25.75 22.49 -16.64
N HIS A 340 -25.28 21.27 -16.91
CA HIS A 340 -26.16 20.14 -17.21
C HIS A 340 -26.87 19.53 -15.97
N PRO A 341 -28.21 19.36 -16.00
CA PRO A 341 -28.91 18.40 -15.15
C PRO A 341 -28.68 16.99 -15.72
N MET A 342 -28.33 16.02 -14.88
CA MET A 342 -28.12 14.59 -15.22
C MET A 342 -29.07 14.10 -16.33
N PRO A 343 -28.59 13.39 -17.37
CA PRO A 343 -27.28 12.73 -17.51
C PRO A 343 -26.15 13.64 -18.04
N ILE A 344 -24.94 13.52 -17.46
CA ILE A 344 -23.74 14.24 -17.93
C ILE A 344 -23.13 13.49 -19.13
N PRO A 345 -22.92 14.13 -20.30
CA PRO A 345 -22.19 13.52 -21.41
C PRO A 345 -20.72 13.26 -21.00
N LEU A 346 -20.25 12.01 -21.13
CA LEU A 346 -18.91 11.61 -20.66
C LEU A 346 -17.78 12.37 -21.36
N GLU A 347 -18.00 12.86 -22.58
CA GLU A 347 -17.00 13.63 -23.32
C GLU A 347 -16.68 14.99 -22.65
N LEU A 348 -17.70 15.63 -22.04
CA LEU A 348 -17.52 16.88 -21.30
C LEU A 348 -16.62 16.63 -20.08
N ALA A 349 -16.93 15.57 -19.34
CA ALA A 349 -16.16 15.15 -18.18
C ALA A 349 -14.71 14.78 -18.55
N ALA A 350 -14.52 14.04 -19.65
CA ALA A 350 -13.20 13.65 -20.15
C ALA A 350 -12.35 14.87 -20.54
N THR A 351 -12.96 15.87 -21.18
CA THR A 351 -12.27 17.12 -21.55
C THR A 351 -11.84 17.90 -20.32
N VAL A 352 -12.75 18.11 -19.37
CA VAL A 352 -12.44 18.84 -18.12
C VAL A 352 -11.34 18.12 -17.34
N PHE A 353 -11.42 16.78 -17.23
CA PHE A 353 -10.40 15.98 -16.57
C PHE A 353 -9.05 16.09 -17.25
N LEU A 354 -8.98 16.04 -18.59
CA LEU A 354 -7.74 16.14 -19.34
C LEU A 354 -7.08 17.52 -19.17
N VAL A 355 -7.87 18.61 -19.15
CA VAL A 355 -7.37 19.97 -18.90
C VAL A 355 -6.83 20.10 -17.48
N LEU A 356 -7.54 19.58 -16.49
CA LEU A 356 -7.08 19.57 -15.09
C LEU A 356 -5.81 18.74 -14.92
N PHE A 357 -5.73 17.58 -15.57
CA PHE A 357 -4.55 16.72 -15.57
C PHE A 357 -3.34 17.44 -16.19
N ALA A 358 -3.51 18.11 -17.32
CA ALA A 358 -2.46 18.93 -17.94
C ALA A 358 -2.02 20.10 -17.04
N PHE A 359 -2.97 20.78 -16.38
CA PHE A 359 -2.67 21.88 -15.46
C PHE A 359 -1.87 21.41 -14.23
N ILE A 360 -2.24 20.27 -13.65
CA ILE A 360 -1.49 19.64 -12.55
C ILE A 360 -0.07 19.31 -13.01
N GLY A 361 0.09 18.72 -14.20
CA GLY A 361 1.39 18.43 -14.78
C GLY A 361 2.25 19.67 -15.00
N LEU A 362 1.65 20.77 -15.47
CA LEU A 362 2.34 22.05 -15.60
C LEU A 362 2.85 22.58 -14.26
N CYS A 363 1.98 22.64 -13.25
CA CYS A 363 2.38 23.17 -11.95
C CYS A 363 3.40 22.27 -11.25
N ARG A 364 3.33 20.95 -11.48
CA ARG A 364 4.35 20.00 -11.02
C ARG A 364 5.68 20.21 -11.75
N ALA A 365 5.65 20.45 -13.06
CA ALA A 365 6.84 20.73 -13.86
C ALA A 365 7.55 22.00 -13.40
N LEU A 366 6.80 23.09 -13.23
CA LEU A 366 7.30 24.38 -12.76
C LEU A 366 7.84 24.31 -11.33
N GLY A 367 7.14 23.60 -10.44
CA GLY A 367 7.60 23.37 -9.08
C GLY A 367 8.93 22.59 -9.03
N GLY A 368 9.06 21.54 -9.85
CA GLY A 368 10.29 20.78 -9.96
C GLY A 368 11.45 21.60 -10.52
N LEU A 369 11.20 22.42 -11.54
CA LEU A 369 12.16 23.35 -12.11
C LEU A 369 12.65 24.37 -11.06
N TRP A 370 11.74 24.90 -10.24
CA TRP A 370 12.09 25.80 -9.14
C TRP A 370 13.02 25.12 -8.12
N GLU A 371 12.71 23.91 -7.68
CA GLU A 371 13.55 23.15 -6.74
C GLU A 371 14.93 22.81 -7.33
N LEU A 372 14.99 22.54 -8.64
CA LEU A 372 16.21 22.27 -9.39
C LEU A 372 17.14 23.50 -9.43
N ILE A 373 16.59 24.68 -9.74
CA ILE A 373 17.34 25.93 -9.87
C ILE A 373 17.70 26.51 -8.50
N SER A 374 16.70 26.68 -7.62
CA SER A 374 16.86 27.37 -6.33
C SER A 374 17.59 26.51 -5.29
N GLY A 375 17.49 25.18 -5.39
CA GLY A 375 17.93 24.26 -4.33
C GLY A 375 17.13 24.38 -3.03
N ALA A 376 16.04 25.17 -3.02
CA ALA A 376 15.15 25.35 -1.89
C ALA A 376 13.84 24.57 -2.10
N PRO A 377 13.32 23.90 -1.06
CA PRO A 377 12.04 23.21 -1.15
C PRO A 377 10.89 24.21 -1.32
N ARG A 378 9.88 23.87 -2.13
CA ARG A 378 8.72 24.76 -2.32
C ARG A 378 7.86 24.83 -1.04
N TYR A 379 7.35 26.03 -0.71
CA TYR A 379 6.27 26.19 0.26
C TYR A 379 4.90 26.16 -0.44
N TRP A 380 3.86 25.76 0.30
CA TRP A 380 2.53 25.44 -0.22
C TRP A 380 1.85 26.64 -0.92
N GLY A 381 1.14 26.39 -2.04
CA GLY A 381 0.20 27.33 -2.66
C GLY A 381 0.61 27.96 -4.00
N GLY A 382 1.86 27.82 -4.44
CA GLY A 382 2.31 28.27 -5.76
C GLY A 382 2.35 27.14 -6.79
N CYS A 383 1.82 27.38 -7.98
CA CYS A 383 2.66 27.14 -9.15
C CYS A 383 3.75 28.24 -9.09
#